data_AF-A0A4S4C1I1-F1
#
_entry.id   AF-A0A4S4C1I1-F1
#
_cell.length_a   1.000
_cell.length_b   1.000
_cell.length_c   1.000
_cell.angle_alpha   90.00
_cell.angle_beta   90.00
_cell.angle_gamma   90.00
#
_symmetry.space_group_name_H-M   'P 1'
#
loop_
_entity.id
_entity.type
_entity.pdbx_description
1 polymer ?
#
loop_
_entity_poly.entity_id
_entity_poly.type
_entity_poly.pdbx_seq_one_letter_code
_entity_poly.pdbx_strand_id
1 'polypeptide(L)' 'MISKKMDSHATGTIKSILQKLNINNPRVLIDLDKQTVEAQEDDYSIDDLLEAAGALTPERGKELLEEVNQSREEWNT' A
#
# COMPACT_ATOMS: atom_id res chain seq x y z
N MET A 1 4.57 -12.42 -5.74
CA MET A 1 4.94 -13.14 -4.50
C MET A 1 4.18 -14.46 -4.46
N ILE A 2 4.82 -15.55 -4.05
CA ILE A 2 4.15 -16.83 -3.81
C ILE A 2 3.82 -16.89 -2.31
N SER A 3 2.54 -16.96 -1.96
CA SER A 3 2.11 -17.12 -0.57
C SER A 3 2.27 -18.57 -0.14
N LYS A 4 2.91 -18.80 1.02
CA LYS A 4 3.04 -20.14 1.62
C LYS A 4 2.38 -20.14 2.98
N LYS A 5 1.48 -21.08 3.20
CA LYS A 5 0.81 -21.24 4.48
C LYS A 5 1.82 -21.72 5.53
N MET A 6 1.85 -21.03 6.66
CA MET A 6 2.60 -21.43 7.84
C MET A 6 1.72 -22.28 8.75
N ASP A 7 2.34 -23.16 9.54
CA ASP A 7 1.63 -23.85 10.62
C ASP A 7 1.30 -22.87 11.77
N SER A 8 0.38 -23.29 12.64
CA SER A 8 -0.13 -22.44 13.72
C SER A 8 0.92 -22.12 14.79
N HIS A 9 1.86 -23.02 15.05
CA HIS A 9 2.88 -22.83 16.07
C HIS A 9 3.91 -21.78 15.61
N ALA A 10 4.39 -21.90 14.38
CA ALA A 10 5.28 -20.91 13.78
C ALA A 10 4.61 -19.53 13.70
N THR A 11 3.34 -19.49 13.30
CA THR A 11 2.56 -18.24 13.23
C THR A 11 2.41 -17.59 14.61
N GLY A 12 2.10 -18.38 15.65
CA GLY A 12 1.97 -17.88 17.02
C GLY A 12 3.28 -17.32 17.57
N THR A 13 4.39 -18.00 17.30
CA THR A 13 5.73 -17.54 17.74
C THR A 13 6.10 -16.20 17.12
N ILE A 14 5.90 -16.05 15.80
CA ILE A 14 6.16 -14.79 15.10
C ILE A 14 5.27 -13.68 15.64
N LYS A 15 3.97 -13.93 15.83
CA LYS A 15 3.04 -12.96 16.40
C LYS A 15 3.50 -12.46 17.78
N SER A 16 3.91 -13.36 18.66
CA SER A 16 4.41 -12.98 20.00
C SER A 16 5.71 -12.16 19.94
N ILE A 17 6.59 -12.43 18.98
CA ILE A 17 7.81 -11.62 18.78
C ILE A 17 7.43 -10.21 18.33
N LEU A 18 6.55 -10.08 17.33
CA LEU A 18 6.10 -8.79 16.81
C LEU A 18 5.40 -7.95 17.90
N GLN A 19 4.57 -8.58 18.73
CA GLN A 19 3.90 -7.92 19.85
C GLN A 19 4.89 -7.38 20.89
N LYS A 20 6.00 -8.09 21.17
CA LYS A 20 7.07 -7.60 22.06
C LYS A 20 7.77 -6.36 21.49
N LEU A 21 7.75 -6.18 20.17
CA LEU A 21 8.26 -5.00 19.46
C LEU A 21 7.16 -3.92 19.30
N ASN A 22 6.01 -4.09 19.94
CA ASN A 22 4.84 -3.21 19.83
C ASN A 22 4.22 -3.15 18.42
N ILE A 23 4.42 -4.18 17.61
CA ILE A 23 3.83 -4.32 16.27
C ILE A 23 2.59 -5.21 16.39
N ASN A 24 1.42 -4.63 16.15
CA ASN A 24 0.12 -5.30 16.32
C ASN A 24 -0.67 -5.42 15.01
N ASN A 25 -0.07 -5.06 13.88
CA ASN A 25 -0.73 -5.08 12.58
C ASN A 25 -1.15 -6.51 12.19
N PRO A 26 -2.35 -6.66 11.57
CA PRO A 26 -2.83 -7.97 11.12
C PRO A 26 -1.93 -8.56 10.02
N ARG A 27 -1.26 -7.69 9.25
CA ARG A 27 -0.35 -8.03 8.17
C ARG A 27 0.93 -7.23 8.27
N VAL A 28 2.05 -7.90 8.06
CA VAL A 28 3.38 -7.31 8.05
C VAL A 28 4.20 -7.88 6.91
N LEU A 29 5.14 -7.09 6.40
CA LEU A 29 6.24 -7.57 5.57
C LEU A 29 7.48 -7.67 6.44
N ILE A 30 8.14 -8.84 6.44
CA ILE A 30 9.42 -9.03 7.12
C ILE A 30 10.49 -9.17 6.04
N ASP A 31 11.43 -8.24 6.00
CA ASP A 31 12.62 -8.31 5.17
C ASP A 31 13.77 -8.86 6.03
N LEU A 32 14.19 -10.09 5.76
CA LEU A 32 15.22 -10.78 6.54
C LEU A 32 16.63 -10.29 6.20
N ASP A 33 16.85 -9.78 4.98
CA ASP A 33 18.16 -9.29 4.54
C ASP A 33 18.43 -7.91 5.15
N LYS A 34 17.43 -7.03 5.16
CA LYS A 34 17.50 -5.71 5.77
C LYS A 34 17.19 -5.70 7.27
N GLN A 35 16.66 -6.80 7.80
CA GLN A 35 16.24 -6.95 9.18
C GLN A 35 15.17 -5.91 9.59
N THR A 36 14.25 -5.63 8.67
CA THR A 36 13.16 -4.67 8.88
C THR A 36 11.81 -5.37 8.91
N VAL A 37 10.86 -4.77 9.65
CA VAL A 37 9.45 -5.14 9.62
C VAL A 37 8.66 -3.91 9.22
N GLU A 38 7.92 -4.02 8.12
CA GLU A 38 7.03 -2.98 7.64
C GLU A 38 5.60 -3.39 7.95
N ALA A 39 4.89 -2.54 8.69
CA ALA A 39 3.45 -2.66 8.84
C ALA A 39 2.81 -2.47 7.46
N GLN A 40 2.03 -3.44 7.00
CA GLN A 40 1.14 -3.18 5.89
C GLN A 40 -0.09 -2.51 6.48
N GLU A 41 -0.19 -1.21 6.28
CA GLU A 41 -1.44 -0.48 6.45
C GLU A 41 -2.34 -0.92 5.30
N ASP A 42 -3.33 -1.76 5.60
CA ASP A 42 -4.32 -2.21 4.60
C ASP A 42 -5.32 -1.08 4.25
N ASP A 43 -5.22 0.08 4.90
CA ASP A 43 -6.05 1.24 4.65
C ASP A 43 -5.17 2.43 4.30
N TYR A 44 -4.80 2.59 3.02
CA TYR A 44 -4.91 3.96 2.49
C TYR A 44 -6.38 4.27 2.57
N SER A 45 -6.79 4.99 3.61
CA SER A 45 -8.17 5.43 3.69
C SER A 45 -8.43 6.28 2.45
N ILE A 46 -9.67 6.28 1.96
CA ILE A 46 -10.07 7.22 0.91
C ILE A 46 -9.68 8.64 1.33
N ASP A 47 -9.68 8.95 2.63
CA ASP A 47 -9.25 10.23 3.17
C ASP A 47 -7.74 10.51 3.00
N ASP A 48 -6.85 9.52 3.10
CA ASP A 48 -5.41 9.70 2.81
C ASP A 48 -5.16 9.91 1.29
N LEU A 49 -5.92 9.18 0.46
CA LEU A 49 -5.94 9.39 -0.99
C LEU A 49 -6.55 10.75 -1.37
N LEU A 50 -7.55 11.21 -0.62
CA LEU A 50 -8.22 12.48 -0.81
C LEU A 50 -7.42 13.65 -0.22
N GLU A 51 -6.61 13.44 0.81
CA GLU A 51 -5.65 14.42 1.33
C GLU A 51 -4.55 14.66 0.28
N ALA A 52 -4.13 13.60 -0.43
CA ALA A 52 -3.35 13.74 -1.67
C ALA A 52 -4.15 14.38 -2.82
N ALA A 53 -5.46 14.15 -2.92
CA ALA A 53 -6.34 14.74 -3.95
C ALA A 53 -6.78 16.18 -3.65
N GLY A 54 -6.61 16.68 -2.42
CA GLY A 54 -6.81 18.08 -2.04
C GLY A 54 -5.83 19.03 -2.74
N ALA A 55 -4.85 18.49 -3.45
CA ALA A 55 -3.84 19.22 -4.22
C ALA A 55 -4.24 19.56 -5.66
N LEU A 56 -5.42 19.14 -6.14
CA LEU A 56 -5.83 19.37 -7.53
C LEU A 56 -6.77 20.56 -7.65
N THR A 57 -6.23 21.72 -8.04
CA THR A 57 -7.04 22.87 -8.40
C THR A 57 -7.90 22.55 -9.64
N PRO A 58 -9.03 23.24 -9.86
CA PRO A 58 -9.88 23.03 -11.04
C PRO A 58 -9.10 23.11 -12.36
N GLU A 59 -8.10 23.98 -12.42
CA GLU A 59 -7.21 24.14 -13.57
C GLU A 59 -6.38 22.89 -13.82
N ARG A 60 -5.73 22.34 -12.77
CA ARG A 60 -4.92 21.13 -12.90
C ARG A 60 -5.78 19.89 -13.20
N GLY A 61 -7.01 19.85 -12.69
CA GLY A 61 -7.98 18.81 -13.04
C GLY A 61 -8.36 18.83 -14.53
N LYS A 62 -8.45 20.03 -15.13
CA LYS A 62 -8.72 20.18 -16.55
C LYS A 62 -7.54 19.73 -17.43
N GLU A 63 -6.31 20.10 -17.05
CA GLU A 63 -5.10 19.66 -17.75
C GLU A 63 -4.96 18.14 -17.75
N LEU A 64 -5.16 17.48 -16.61
CA LEU A 64 -5.11 16.02 -16.52
C LEU A 64 -6.17 15.35 -17.40
N LEU A 65 -7.37 15.93 -17.48
CA LEU A 65 -8.43 15.41 -18.33
C LEU A 65 -8.05 15.51 -19.82
N GLU A 66 -7.40 16.60 -20.22
CA GLU A 66 -6.88 16.79 -21.58
C GLU A 66 -5.76 15.77 -21.90
N GLU A 67 -4.80 15.56 -20.99
CA GLU A 67 -3.72 14.57 -21.13
C GLU A 67 -4.25 13.13 -21.27
N VAL A 68 -5.27 12.76 -20.48
CA VAL A 68 -5.91 11.43 -20.56
C VAL A 68 -6.63 11.24 -21.88
N ASN A 69 -7.33 12.26 -22.39
CA ASN A 69 -8.03 12.18 -23.66
C ASN A 69 -7.04 12.05 -24.83
N GLN A 70 -5.96 12.83 -24.81
CA GLN A 70 -4.91 12.72 -25.83
C GLN A 70 -4.25 11.33 -25.82
N SER A 71 -3.91 10.81 -24.63
CA SER A 71 -3.32 9.47 -24.49
C SER A 71 -4.23 8.36 -25.04
N ARG A 72 -5.56 8.53 -24.90
CA ARG A 72 -6.55 7.59 -25.44
C ARG A 72 -6.65 7.65 -26.97
N GLU A 73 -6.49 8.83 -27.57
CA GLU A 73 -6.46 8.97 -29.02
C GLU A 73 -5.19 8.35 -29.61
N GLU A 74 -4.05 8.55 -28.96
CA GLU A 74 -2.76 7.98 -29.36
C GLU A 74 -2.75 6.45 -29.26
N TRP A 75 -3.40 5.86 -28.25
CA TRP A 75 -3.50 4.40 -28.10
C TRP A 75 -4.44 3.72 -29.10
N ASN A 76 -5.34 4.48 -29.74
CA ASN A 76 -6.28 3.99 -30.73
C ASN A 76 -5.82 4.24 -32.18
N THR A 77 -4.56 4.65 -32.38
CA THR A 77 -3.90 4.84 -33.69
C THR A 77 -2.88 3.73 -33.94
#